data_AF-E3NY07-F1
#
_entry.id   AF-E3NY07-F1
#
_cell.length_a   1.000
_cell.length_b   1.000
_cell.length_c   1.000
_cell.angle_alpha   90.00
_cell.angle_beta   90.00
_cell.angle_gamma   90.00
#
_symmetry.space_group_name_H-M   'P 1'
#
loop_
_entity.id
_entity.type
_entity.pdbx_description
1 polymer ?
#
loop_
_entity_poly.entity_id
_entity_poly.type
_entity_poly.pdbx_seq_one_letter_code
_entity_poly.pdbx_strand_id
1 'polypeptide(L)' 'MLDWKLEKTIPTSDLSGKHGVLKGNGQTETPLPVYYDGNLALTYSRRGILGKSIVIVDSTGKAVACGNVVDPNAPATA' A
#
# COMPACT_ATOMS: atom_id res chain seq x y z
N MET A 1 8.29 29.53 -23.34
CA MET A 1 7.06 29.01 -22.71
C MET A 1 7.40 27.60 -22.25
N LEU A 2 7.67 27.39 -20.95
CA LEU A 2 8.16 26.11 -20.44
C LEU A 2 7.00 25.13 -20.30
N ASP A 3 7.13 23.99 -20.98
CA ASP A 3 6.19 22.88 -20.98
C ASP A 3 6.32 22.13 -19.64
N TRP A 4 5.52 22.54 -18.65
CA TRP A 4 5.41 21.86 -17.36
C TRP A 4 4.58 20.59 -17.57
N LYS A 5 5.22 19.52 -18.05
CA LYS A 5 4.72 18.17 -17.79
C LYS A 5 4.69 18.03 -16.27
N LEU A 6 3.48 18.08 -15.69
CA LEU A 6 3.20 17.65 -14.34
C LEU A 6 3.65 16.19 -14.24
N GLU A 7 4.90 15.98 -13.85
CA GLU A 7 5.35 14.66 -13.47
C GLU A 7 4.58 14.33 -12.19
N LYS A 8 3.54 13.50 -12.36
CA LYS A 8 2.62 13.15 -11.29
C LYS A 8 3.41 12.35 -10.26
N THR A 9 3.90 13.01 -9.23
CA THR A 9 4.60 12.34 -8.12
C THR A 9 3.60 11.44 -7.39
N ILE A 10 3.66 10.14 -7.65
CA ILE A 10 2.83 9.16 -6.96
C ILE A 10 3.34 9.03 -5.51
N PRO A 11 2.48 9.22 -4.49
CA PRO A 11 2.90 9.06 -3.10
C PRO A 11 3.51 7.68 -2.84
N THR A 12 4.52 7.60 -1.97
CA THR A 12 5.14 6.32 -1.58
C THR A 12 4.13 5.29 -1.08
N SER A 13 3.06 5.74 -0.42
CA SER A 13 1.97 4.92 0.13
C SER A 13 0.90 4.51 -0.88
N ASP A 14 0.87 5.07 -2.09
CA ASP A 14 -0.14 4.75 -3.10
C ASP A 14 0.24 3.47 -3.85
N LEU A 15 -0.08 2.32 -3.25
CA LEU A 15 0.21 1.01 -3.82
C LEU A 15 -0.63 0.74 -5.07
N SER A 16 -1.90 1.13 -5.05
CA SER A 16 -2.82 0.91 -6.17
C SER A 16 -2.44 1.72 -7.40
N GLY A 17 -1.94 2.94 -7.22
CA GLY A 17 -1.43 3.77 -8.32
C GLY A 17 -0.15 3.23 -8.96
N LYS A 18 0.66 2.47 -8.21
CA LYS A 18 1.92 1.88 -8.71
C LYS A 18 1.74 0.48 -9.30
N HIS A 19 0.96 -0.36 -8.62
CA HIS A 19 0.91 -1.81 -8.86
C HIS A 19 -0.43 -2.28 -9.43
N GLY A 20 -1.42 -1.37 -9.54
CA GLY A 20 -2.77 -1.66 -9.95
C GLY A 20 -3.71 -1.94 -8.77
N VAL A 21 -5.02 -1.89 -9.05
CA VAL A 21 -6.06 -2.13 -8.04
C VAL A 21 -6.22 -3.62 -7.75
N LEU A 22 -6.64 -3.95 -6.52
CA LEU A 22 -7.02 -5.31 -6.15
C LEU A 22 -8.15 -5.78 -7.06
N LYS A 23 -7.92 -6.88 -7.77
CA LYS A 23 -8.97 -7.58 -8.51
C LYS A 23 -9.75 -8.39 -7.49
N GLY A 24 -11.01 -8.03 -7.25
CA GLY A 24 -11.85 -8.70 -6.25
C GLY A 24 -11.96 -10.21 -6.46
N ASN A 25 -12.40 -10.92 -5.43
CA ASN A 25 -12.44 -12.38 -5.34
C ASN A 25 -13.59 -12.97 -6.19
N GLY A 26 -13.58 -12.80 -7.52
CA GLY A 26 -14.44 -13.57 -8.40
C GLY A 26 -14.22 -15.09 -8.21
N GLN A 27 -15.16 -15.93 -8.70
CA GLN A 27 -15.18 -17.39 -8.47
C GLN A 27 -13.89 -18.14 -8.84
N THR A 28 -12.98 -17.52 -9.57
CA THR A 28 -11.68 -18.08 -9.91
C THR A 28 -10.63 -17.35 -9.09
N GLU A 29 -10.10 -18.01 -8.06
CA GLU A 29 -8.90 -17.58 -7.33
C GLU A 29 -7.74 -17.45 -8.32
N THR A 30 -7.56 -16.26 -8.90
CA THR A 30 -6.30 -15.94 -9.56
C THR A 30 -5.19 -15.98 -8.52
N PRO A 31 -3.99 -16.47 -8.88
CA PRO A 31 -2.84 -16.40 -7.99
C PRO A 31 -2.70 -14.97 -7.42
N LEU A 32 -2.55 -14.86 -6.11
CA LEU A 32 -2.38 -13.56 -5.46
C LEU A 32 -1.17 -12.86 -6.09
N PRO A 33 -1.34 -11.64 -6.62
CA PRO A 33 -0.22 -10.96 -7.27
C PRO A 33 0.83 -10.57 -6.22
N VAL A 34 2.09 -10.77 -6.56
CA VAL A 34 3.24 -10.40 -5.72
C VAL A 34 3.94 -9.21 -6.37
N TYR A 35 4.18 -8.17 -5.57
CA TYR A 35 4.86 -6.95 -6.01
C TYR A 35 6.03 -6.63 -5.09
N TYR A 36 7.11 -6.12 -5.67
CA TYR A 36 8.26 -5.60 -4.94
C TYR A 36 8.28 -4.07 -5.04
N ASP A 37 8.31 -3.37 -3.90
CA ASP A 37 8.40 -1.90 -3.85
C ASP A 37 9.55 -1.47 -2.94
N GLY A 38 10.63 -0.99 -3.56
CA GLY A 38 11.83 -0.53 -2.85
C GLY A 38 11.63 0.74 -2.01
N ASN A 39 10.46 1.41 -2.11
CA ASN A 39 10.17 2.61 -1.34
C ASN A 39 9.49 2.28 0.01
N LEU A 40 9.16 1.01 0.28
CA LEU A 40 8.51 0.57 1.51
C LEU A 40 9.53 0.06 2.54
N ALA A 41 10.22 0.99 3.20
CA ALA A 41 11.19 0.63 4.23
C ALA A 41 10.50 -0.03 5.45
N LEU A 42 10.91 -1.25 5.80
CA LEU A 42 10.42 -1.99 6.98
C LEU A 42 11.12 -1.51 8.26
N THR A 43 10.83 -0.27 8.67
CA THR A 43 11.40 0.34 9.89
C THR A 43 10.34 1.11 10.67
N TYR A 44 10.51 1.20 12.00
CA TYR A 44 9.76 2.12 12.86
C TYR A 44 10.34 3.54 12.77
N SER A 45 10.18 4.16 11.60
CA SER A 45 10.67 5.52 11.35
C SER A 45 9.59 6.37 10.69
N ARG A 46 9.82 7.68 10.59
CA ARG A 46 8.89 8.59 9.91
C ARG A 46 8.60 8.15 8.45
N ARG A 47 9.61 7.61 7.77
CA ARG A 47 9.54 7.15 6.38
C ARG A 47 9.25 5.65 6.23
N GLY A 48 9.40 4.86 7.29
CA GLY A 48 9.13 3.42 7.27
C GLY A 48 7.66 3.09 7.45
N ILE A 49 7.27 1.85 7.16
CA ILE A 49 5.85 1.43 7.18
C ILE A 49 5.43 0.64 8.44
N LEU A 50 6.36 0.21 9.28
CA LEU A 50 6.02 -0.49 10.52
C LEU A 50 5.29 0.46 11.49
N GLY A 51 4.21 -0.03 12.11
CA GLY A 51 3.34 0.77 12.98
C GLY A 51 2.34 1.66 12.23
N LYS A 52 2.31 1.62 10.90
CA LYS A 52 1.28 2.27 10.08
C LYS A 52 0.18 1.27 9.70
N SER A 53 -0.83 1.73 8.98
CA SER A 53 -1.92 0.90 8.49
C SER A 53 -1.93 0.78 6.96
N ILE A 54 -2.43 -0.36 6.47
CA ILE A 54 -2.90 -0.54 5.10
C ILE A 54 -4.41 -0.35 5.10
N VAL A 55 -4.92 0.34 4.09
CA VAL A 55 -6.35 0.57 3.90
C VAL A 55 -6.75 0.05 2.53
N ILE A 56 -7.79 -0.77 2.49
CA ILE A 56 -8.46 -1.17 1.26
C ILE A 56 -9.66 -0.26 1.09
N VAL A 57 -9.78 0.34 -0.10
CA VAL A 57 -10.91 1.19 -0.47
C VAL A 57 -11.69 0.56 -1.61
N ASP A 58 -12.99 0.82 -1.67
CA ASP A 58 -13.81 0.50 -2.84
C ASP A 58 -13.57 1.50 -3.99
N SER A 59 -14.25 1.29 -5.11
CA SER A 59 -14.14 2.15 -6.30
C SER A 59 -14.60 3.60 -6.08
N THR A 60 -15.34 3.87 -5.00
CA THR A 60 -15.76 5.22 -4.60
C THR A 60 -14.74 5.91 -3.68
N GLY A 61 -13.68 5.19 -3.29
CA GLY A 61 -12.66 5.67 -2.36
C GLY A 61 -13.04 5.47 -0.89
N LYS A 62 -14.16 4.79 -0.59
CA LYS A 62 -14.58 4.51 0.79
C LYS A 62 -13.77 3.35 1.34
N ALA A 63 -13.25 3.48 2.56
CA ALA A 63 -12.56 2.39 3.25
C ALA A 63 -13.51 1.21 3.49
N VAL A 64 -13.08 0.02 3.07
CA VAL A 64 -13.82 -1.25 3.26
C VAL A 64 -13.11 -2.19 4.24
N ALA A 65 -11.80 -2.06 4.39
CA ALA A 65 -11.02 -2.79 5.40
C ALA A 65 -9.73 -2.03 5.73
N CYS A 66 -9.18 -2.28 6.92
CA CYS A 66 -7.87 -1.79 7.31
C CYS A 66 -7.14 -2.78 8.22
N GLY A 67 -5.82 -2.68 8.27
CA GLY A 67 -4.99 -3.52 9.13
C GLY A 67 -3.65 -2.86 9.42
N ASN A 68 -3.09 -3.16 10.58
CA ASN A 68 -1.79 -2.63 11.00
C ASN A 68 -0.65 -3.43 10.35
N VAL A 69 0.40 -2.73 9.90
CA VAL A 69 1.65 -3.35 9.48
C VAL A 69 2.53 -3.50 10.71
N VAL A 70 2.69 -4.74 11.16
CA VAL A 70 3.45 -5.08 12.37
C VAL A 70 4.69 -5.88 12.00
N ASP A 71 5.76 -5.70 12.77
CA ASP A 71 6.87 -6.64 12.75
C ASP A 71 6.42 -7.93 13.46
N PRO A 72 6.38 -9.08 12.77
CA PRO A 72 5.92 -10.33 13.36
C PRO A 72 6.84 -10.84 14.47
N ASN A 73 8.07 -10.32 14.57
CA ASN A 73 9.03 -10.68 15.60
C ASN A 73 9.11 -9.64 16.72
N ALA A 74 8.35 -8.55 16.63
CA ALA A 74 8.33 -7.57 17.70
C ALA A 74 7.77 -8.23 18.98
N PRO A 75 8.42 -8.02 20.14
CA PRO A 75 7.87 -8.51 21.40
C PRO A 75 6.49 -7.89 21.61
N ALA A 76 5.51 -8.71 21.98
CA ALA A 76 4.21 -8.22 22.39
C ALA A 76 4.39 -7.27 23.57
N THR A 77 4.15 -5.98 23.37
CA THR A 77 4.00 -5.04 24.48
C THR A 77 2.70 -5.37 25.19
N ALA A 78 2.82 -5.91 26.40
CA ALA A 78 1.74 -6.12 27.36
C ALA A 78 1.19 -4.78 27.88
#